data_AF-A0A7R9B5C8-F1
#
_entry.id   AF-A0A7R9B5C8-F1
#
_cell.length_a   1.000
_cell.length_b   1.000
_cell.length_c   1.000
_cell.angle_alpha   90.00
_cell.angle_beta   90.00
_cell.angle_gamma   90.00
#
_symmetry.space_group_name_H-M   'P 1'
#
loop_
_entity.id
_entity.type
_entity.pdbx_description
1 polymer ?
#
loop_
_entity_poly.entity_id
_entity_poly.type
_entity_poly.pdbx_seq_one_letter_code
_entity_poly.pdbx_strand_id
1 'polypeptide(L)'
;MALEAMKEFPLEIRDVDPELNKQLLQDFDGERTGWVQVGPEGYLFPSSYKIHGPRIYNLKVRPDDTWIVTFPRSGTTLSQEMIWLIANQMDFETASNVALVRRFTFLEVCLFVNDKLMDEYRARYHSEPEKLAMIDNLCALTYEVIDVTPSPRFIKTHLPFSLLPPDLLESGAKKGN
;
A
#
# COMPACT_ATOMS: atom_id res chain seq x y z
N MET A 1 -8.85 -20.56 -13.58
CA MET A 1 -9.50 -19.74 -12.54
C MET A 1 -10.22 -18.62 -13.28
N ALA A 2 -11.52 -18.45 -13.08
CA ALA A 2 -12.24 -17.33 -13.66
C ALA A 2 -11.66 -16.03 -13.08
N LEU A 3 -11.36 -15.03 -13.90
CA LEU A 3 -11.17 -13.67 -13.40
C LEU A 3 -12.52 -13.25 -12.81
N GLU A 4 -12.63 -13.20 -11.49
CA GLU A 4 -13.75 -12.53 -10.84
C GLU A 4 -13.77 -11.08 -11.35
N ALA A 5 -14.92 -10.63 -11.84
CA ALA A 5 -15.05 -9.26 -12.33
C ALA A 5 -14.79 -8.27 -11.19
N MET A 6 -13.98 -7.24 -11.44
CA MET A 6 -13.72 -6.19 -10.46
C MET A 6 -15.05 -5.53 -10.06
N LYS A 7 -15.33 -5.47 -8.76
CA LYS A 7 -16.40 -4.66 -8.19
C LYS A 7 -16.17 -3.21 -8.55
N GLU A 8 -17.24 -2.51 -8.88
CA GLU A 8 -17.19 -1.07 -9.13
C GLU A 8 -16.74 -0.33 -7.87
N PHE A 9 -15.79 0.60 -8.02
CA PHE A 9 -15.29 1.40 -6.91
C PHE A 9 -16.33 2.46 -6.56
N PRO A 10 -16.90 2.45 -5.33
CA PRO A 10 -18.14 3.19 -5.05
C PRO A 10 -17.92 4.67 -4.73
N LEU A 11 -16.67 5.14 -4.63
CA LEU A 11 -16.34 6.48 -4.17
C LEU A 11 -15.82 7.34 -5.31
N GLU A 12 -16.26 8.60 -5.31
CA GLU A 12 -15.77 9.60 -6.26
C GLU A 12 -14.29 9.93 -5.99
N ILE A 13 -13.50 10.03 -7.07
CA ILE A 13 -12.11 10.48 -7.03
C ILE A 13 -12.04 11.80 -7.79
N ARG A 14 -11.78 12.90 -7.08
CA ARG A 14 -11.77 14.26 -7.61
C ARG A 14 -10.35 14.78 -7.65
N ASP A 15 -9.98 15.49 -8.72
CA ASP A 15 -8.74 16.25 -8.73
C ASP A 15 -8.80 17.37 -7.68
N VAL A 16 -7.68 17.61 -7.01
CA VAL A 16 -7.54 18.74 -6.09
C VAL A 16 -7.60 20.04 -6.87
N ASP A 17 -8.14 21.09 -6.23
CA ASP A 17 -8.13 22.46 -6.78
C ASP A 17 -6.74 22.83 -7.34
N PRO A 18 -6.64 23.46 -8.54
CA PRO A 18 -5.35 23.71 -9.18
C PRO A 18 -4.35 24.51 -8.33
N GLU A 19 -4.80 25.48 -7.53
CA GLU A 19 -3.90 26.29 -6.71
C GLU A 19 -3.41 25.48 -5.51
N LEU A 20 -4.30 24.72 -4.87
CA LEU A 20 -3.93 23.81 -3.79
C LEU A 20 -2.99 22.70 -4.31
N ASN A 21 -3.27 22.12 -5.47
CA ASN A 21 -2.41 21.10 -6.07
C ASN A 21 -1.01 21.63 -6.35
N LYS A 22 -0.90 22.87 -6.83
CA LYS A 22 0.39 23.54 -7.04
C LYS A 22 1.14 23.74 -5.73
N GLN A 23 0.45 24.14 -4.65
CA GLN A 23 1.04 24.24 -3.33
C GLN A 23 1.53 22.86 -2.82
N LEU A 24 0.70 21.83 -2.92
CA LEU A 24 1.07 20.48 -2.49
C LEU A 24 2.28 19.94 -3.26
N LEU A 25 2.40 20.22 -4.56
CA LEU A 25 3.59 19.84 -5.34
C LEU A 25 4.86 20.61 -4.95
N GLN A 26 4.74 21.77 -4.30
CA GLN A 26 5.88 22.50 -3.74
C GLN A 26 6.27 21.96 -2.36
N ASP A 27 5.27 21.64 -1.53
CA ASP A 27 5.49 21.15 -0.16
C ASP A 27 5.94 19.68 -0.11
N PHE A 28 5.54 18.87 -1.09
CA PHE A 28 5.82 17.43 -1.16
C PHE A 28 6.65 17.06 -2.39
N ASP A 29 7.97 17.07 -2.24
CA ASP A 29 8.97 16.79 -3.28
C ASP A 29 9.06 15.32 -3.74
N GLY A 30 8.24 14.42 -3.18
CA GLY A 30 8.11 13.03 -3.63
C GLY A 30 7.14 12.85 -4.80
N GLU A 31 6.21 13.79 -5.01
CA GLU A 31 5.15 13.67 -6.01
C GLU A 31 5.45 14.50 -7.27
N ARG A 32 5.04 14.05 -8.45
CA ARG A 32 5.33 14.70 -9.76
C ARG A 32 4.11 14.87 -10.66
N THR A 33 3.00 14.21 -10.31
CA THR A 33 1.80 14.06 -11.13
C THR A 33 0.63 14.85 -10.58
N GLY A 34 0.55 15.00 -9.26
CA GLY A 34 -0.48 15.79 -8.59
C GLY A 34 -1.24 14.98 -7.55
N TRP A 35 -2.32 15.56 -7.05
CA TRP A 35 -3.08 15.07 -5.90
C TRP A 35 -4.57 14.95 -6.20
N VAL A 36 -5.22 14.00 -5.54
CA VAL A 36 -6.66 13.74 -5.63
C VAL A 36 -7.29 13.64 -4.25
N GLN A 37 -8.58 13.95 -4.18
CA GLN A 37 -9.44 13.73 -3.01
C GLN A 37 -10.42 12.59 -3.28
N VAL A 38 -10.57 11.68 -2.32
CA VAL A 38 -11.38 10.47 -2.46
C VAL A 38 -12.52 10.47 -1.45
N GLY A 39 -13.73 10.17 -1.96
CA GLY A 39 -14.93 10.05 -1.15
C GLY A 39 -15.47 11.39 -0.64
N PRO A 40 -16.58 11.35 0.13
CA PRO A 40 -17.17 12.54 0.73
C PRO A 40 -16.29 13.17 1.81
N GLU A 41 -15.44 12.39 2.48
CA GLU A 41 -14.51 12.87 3.51
C GLU A 41 -13.28 13.59 2.91
N GLY A 42 -13.04 13.45 1.61
CA GLY A 42 -11.96 14.14 0.91
C GLY A 42 -10.56 13.66 1.29
N TYR A 43 -10.37 12.35 1.46
CA TYR A 43 -9.05 11.77 1.76
C TYR A 43 -8.06 12.11 0.65
N LEU A 44 -6.91 12.67 1.02
CA LEU A 44 -5.89 13.17 0.10
C LEU A 44 -4.88 12.08 -0.29
N PHE A 45 -4.70 11.85 -1.59
CA PHE A 45 -3.72 10.89 -2.12
C PHE A 45 -3.00 11.42 -3.37
N PRO A 46 -1.83 10.86 -3.72
CA PRO A 46 -1.23 11.04 -5.04
C PRO A 46 -2.19 10.68 -6.18
N SER A 47 -2.04 11.31 -7.34
CA SER A 47 -2.94 11.09 -8.48
C SER A 47 -2.93 9.64 -9.00
N SER A 48 -1.85 8.88 -8.74
CA SER A 48 -1.74 7.44 -8.98
C SER A 48 -2.84 6.62 -8.30
N TYR A 49 -3.48 7.15 -7.25
CA TYR A 49 -4.63 6.52 -6.60
C TYR A 49 -5.79 6.24 -7.57
N LYS A 50 -5.98 7.06 -8.62
CA LYS A 50 -6.98 6.81 -9.67
C LYS A 50 -6.81 5.43 -10.32
N ILE A 51 -5.58 4.93 -10.39
CA ILE A 51 -5.23 3.64 -11.01
C ILE A 51 -5.25 2.52 -9.96
N HIS A 52 -4.64 2.76 -8.79
CA HIS A 52 -4.41 1.71 -7.79
C HIS A 52 -5.55 1.56 -6.78
N GLY A 53 -6.28 2.62 -6.45
CA GLY A 53 -7.39 2.59 -5.49
C GLY A 53 -8.45 1.54 -5.81
N PRO A 54 -9.02 1.52 -7.03
CA PRO A 54 -9.98 0.49 -7.43
C PRO A 54 -9.43 -0.94 -7.38
N ARG A 55 -8.12 -1.12 -7.61
CA ARG A 55 -7.47 -2.44 -7.52
C ARG A 55 -7.29 -2.90 -6.08
N ILE A 56 -6.86 -1.98 -5.20
CA ILE A 56 -6.75 -2.23 -3.76
C ILE A 56 -8.13 -2.60 -3.17
N TYR A 57 -9.18 -1.88 -3.56
CA TYR A 57 -10.56 -2.16 -3.14
C TYR A 57 -11.05 -3.55 -3.56
N ASN A 58 -10.48 -4.12 -4.62
CA ASN A 58 -10.84 -5.43 -5.16
C ASN A 58 -9.88 -6.55 -4.76
N LEU A 59 -8.93 -6.28 -3.85
CA LEU A 59 -7.99 -7.30 -3.38
C LEU A 59 -8.74 -8.44 -2.67
N LYS A 60 -8.37 -9.68 -3.01
CA LYS A 60 -8.95 -10.87 -2.38
C LYS A 60 -8.43 -11.03 -0.94
N VAL A 61 -9.32 -10.87 0.03
CA VAL A 61 -9.02 -11.10 1.45
C VAL A 61 -9.13 -12.59 1.78
N ARG A 62 -8.25 -13.09 2.65
CA ARG A 62 -8.26 -14.48 3.15
C ARG A 62 -8.56 -14.49 4.66
N PRO A 63 -9.24 -15.53 5.16
CA PRO A 63 -9.61 -15.63 6.58
C PRO A 63 -8.41 -15.71 7.53
N ASP A 64 -7.23 -16.11 7.03
CA ASP A 64 -5.99 -16.18 7.80
C ASP A 64 -5.06 -14.97 7.62
N ASP A 65 -5.52 -13.92 6.93
CA ASP A 65 -4.80 -12.67 6.85
C ASP A 65 -4.76 -11.96 8.21
N THR A 66 -3.66 -11.26 8.44
CA THR A 66 -3.50 -10.32 9.55
C THR A 66 -3.28 -8.91 9.01
N TRP A 67 -4.20 -8.01 9.33
CA TRP A 67 -4.21 -6.63 8.86
C TRP A 67 -3.89 -5.66 10.01
N ILE A 68 -2.95 -4.75 9.76
CA ILE A 68 -2.66 -3.60 10.62
C ILE A 68 -3.11 -2.35 9.88
N VAL A 69 -4.19 -1.74 10.35
CA VAL A 69 -4.83 -0.57 9.75
C VAL A 69 -4.67 0.60 10.72
N THR A 70 -3.83 1.56 10.39
CA THR A 70 -3.47 2.66 11.33
C THR A 70 -3.32 3.98 10.60
N PHE A 71 -3.53 5.11 11.24
CA PHE A 71 -3.09 6.39 10.67
C PHE A 71 -1.54 6.46 10.63
N PRO A 72 -0.92 7.16 9.65
CA PRO A 72 0.53 7.25 9.59
C PRO A 72 1.13 7.79 10.89
N ARG A 73 2.29 7.24 11.29
CA ARG A 73 3.04 7.62 12.50
C ARG A 73 2.38 7.30 13.85
N SER A 74 1.33 6.48 13.86
CA SER A 74 0.62 6.05 15.09
C SER A 74 1.15 4.76 15.73
N GLY A 75 2.45 4.46 15.61
CA GLY A 75 3.06 3.27 16.23
C GLY A 75 3.05 1.99 15.39
N THR A 76 2.72 2.08 14.09
CA THR A 76 2.56 0.92 13.20
C THR A 76 3.78 -0.01 13.14
N THR A 77 5.00 0.52 13.20
CA THR A 77 6.22 -0.31 13.20
C THR A 77 6.31 -1.19 14.45
N LEU A 78 5.96 -0.64 15.61
CA LEU A 78 5.95 -1.39 16.87
C LEU A 78 4.88 -2.49 16.82
N SER A 79 3.67 -2.16 16.37
CA SER A 79 2.57 -3.12 16.22
C SER A 79 2.92 -4.26 15.27
N GLN A 80 3.55 -3.94 14.13
CA GLN A 80 4.02 -4.95 13.17
C GLN A 80 4.96 -5.96 13.83
N GLU A 81 5.99 -5.50 14.55
CA GLU A 81 6.92 -6.42 15.23
C GLU A 81 6.24 -7.30 16.27
N MET A 82 5.44 -6.71 17.15
CA MET A 82 4.76 -7.45 18.21
C MET A 82 3.80 -8.50 17.65
N ILE A 83 2.97 -8.12 16.68
CA ILE A 83 1.99 -9.02 16.07
C ILE A 83 2.69 -10.16 15.34
N TRP A 84 3.78 -9.87 14.61
CA TRP A 84 4.51 -10.89 13.88
C TRP A 84 5.18 -11.89 14.81
N LEU A 85 5.83 -11.43 15.89
CA LEU A 85 6.41 -12.31 16.90
C LEU A 85 5.36 -13.20 17.55
N ILE A 86 4.23 -12.63 18.00
CA ILE A 86 3.14 -13.40 18.60
C ILE A 86 2.61 -14.47 17.63
N ALA A 87 2.39 -14.10 16.37
CA ALA A 87 1.88 -15.03 15.36
C ALA A 87 2.88 -16.14 15.01
N ASN A 88 4.18 -15.87 15.12
CA ASN A 88 5.27 -16.81 14.80
C ASN A 88 5.93 -17.39 16.07
N GLN A 89 5.16 -17.57 17.16
CA GLN A 89 5.60 -18.24 18.39
C GLN A 89 6.89 -17.64 19.00
N MET A 90 7.02 -16.32 18.95
CA MET A 90 8.17 -15.58 19.44
C MET A 90 9.49 -15.95 18.74
N ASP A 91 9.45 -16.21 17.43
CA ASP A 91 10.65 -16.43 16.59
C ASP A 91 11.48 -15.13 16.46
N PHE A 92 12.29 -14.85 17.47
CA PHE A 92 13.19 -13.71 17.50
C PHE A 92 14.35 -13.83 16.50
N GLU A 93 14.74 -15.05 16.14
CA GLU A 93 15.84 -15.30 15.21
C GLU A 93 15.47 -14.76 13.82
N THR A 94 14.33 -15.21 13.27
CA THR A 94 13.84 -14.71 11.99
C THR A 94 13.52 -13.21 12.06
N ALA A 95 12.90 -12.74 13.14
CA ALA A 95 12.58 -11.31 13.29
C ALA A 95 13.82 -10.40 13.22
N SER A 96 14.95 -10.85 13.77
CA SER A 96 16.22 -10.12 13.76
C SER A 96 16.97 -10.19 12.42
N ASN A 97 16.80 -11.27 11.67
CA ASN A 97 17.53 -11.51 10.42
C ASN A 97 16.75 -11.08 9.16
N VAL A 98 15.41 -10.99 9.24
CA VAL A 98 14.55 -10.65 8.11
C VAL A 98 13.92 -9.27 8.32
N ALA A 99 14.25 -8.34 7.43
CA ALA A 99 13.73 -6.98 7.47
C ALA A 99 12.19 -6.94 7.44
N LEU A 100 11.60 -5.97 8.17
CA LEU A 100 10.14 -5.87 8.32
C LEU A 100 9.40 -5.72 6.98
N VAL A 101 10.00 -5.01 6.02
CA VAL A 101 9.47 -4.84 4.65
C VAL A 101 9.37 -6.15 3.86
N ARG A 102 10.03 -7.22 4.32
CA ARG A 102 9.90 -8.58 3.77
C ARG A 102 8.92 -9.46 4.55
N ARG A 103 8.57 -9.05 5.79
CA ARG A 103 7.64 -9.77 6.67
C ARG A 103 6.20 -9.23 6.56
N PHE A 104 6.03 -7.94 6.29
CA PHE A 104 4.75 -7.30 6.02
C PHE A 104 4.73 -6.70 4.62
N THR A 105 3.61 -6.87 3.93
CA THR A 105 3.33 -6.13 2.71
C THR A 105 2.67 -4.80 3.04
N PHE A 106 3.26 -3.69 2.56
CA PHE A 106 2.71 -2.35 2.76
C PHE A 106 1.82 -1.94 1.58
N LEU A 107 0.51 -2.09 1.75
CA LEU A 107 -0.51 -2.14 0.68
C LEU A 107 -0.46 -0.98 -0.33
N GLU A 108 -0.25 0.24 0.14
CA GLU A 108 -0.28 1.44 -0.69
C GLU A 108 1.10 1.94 -1.13
N VAL A 109 2.16 1.12 -1.03
CA VAL A 109 3.50 1.53 -1.48
C VAL A 109 3.52 1.95 -2.96
N CYS A 110 2.68 1.32 -3.79
CA CYS A 110 2.47 1.69 -5.18
C CYS A 110 1.97 3.13 -5.41
N LEU A 111 1.42 3.79 -4.39
CA LEU A 111 0.97 5.17 -4.51
C LEU A 111 2.13 6.18 -4.51
N PHE A 112 3.26 5.84 -3.89
CA PHE A 112 4.36 6.79 -3.67
C PHE A 112 5.32 6.90 -4.85
N VAL A 113 5.15 6.06 -5.88
CA VAL A 113 6.06 6.00 -7.00
C VAL A 113 5.28 6.08 -8.30
N ASN A 114 5.32 7.26 -8.91
CA ASN A 114 4.70 7.55 -10.20
C ASN A 114 5.69 7.36 -11.37
N ASP A 115 5.17 7.26 -12.59
CA ASP A 115 5.97 7.01 -13.80
C ASP A 115 7.09 8.04 -13.99
N LYS A 116 6.82 9.32 -13.71
CA LYS A 116 7.83 10.38 -13.83
C LYS A 116 8.99 10.18 -12.85
N LEU A 117 8.67 9.82 -11.61
CA LEU A 117 9.68 9.52 -10.59
C LEU A 117 10.48 8.26 -10.95
N MET A 118 9.83 7.25 -11.54
CA MET A 118 10.52 6.06 -12.06
C MET A 118 11.48 6.41 -13.20
N ASP A 119 11.08 7.29 -14.11
CA ASP A 119 11.96 7.75 -15.19
C ASP A 119 13.15 8.56 -14.65
N GLU A 120 12.94 9.40 -13.62
CA GLU A 120 14.01 10.08 -12.90
C GLU A 120 14.99 9.08 -12.25
N TYR A 121 14.47 8.03 -11.59
CA TYR A 121 15.31 6.98 -10.99
C TYR A 121 16.09 6.20 -12.05
N ARG A 122 15.44 5.83 -13.16
CA ARG A 122 16.10 5.16 -14.30
C ARG A 122 17.22 6.00 -14.89
N ALA A 123 17.00 7.30 -15.05
CA ALA A 123 18.05 8.21 -15.53
C ALA A 123 19.20 8.35 -14.51
N ARG A 124 18.87 8.49 -13.22
CA ARG A 124 19.86 8.69 -12.14
C ARG A 124 20.71 7.44 -11.89
N TYR A 125 20.10 6.26 -11.89
CA TYR A 125 20.73 4.99 -11.55
C TYR A 125 20.95 4.08 -12.76
N HIS A 126 21.02 4.66 -13.98
CA HIS A 126 21.20 3.90 -15.23
C HIS A 126 22.43 2.97 -15.22
N SER A 127 23.46 3.30 -14.43
CA SER A 127 24.69 2.52 -14.28
C SER A 127 24.66 1.54 -13.09
N GLU A 128 23.57 1.50 -12.32
CA GLU A 128 23.41 0.72 -11.10
C GLU A 128 22.17 -0.19 -11.19
N PRO A 129 22.22 -1.26 -12.00
CA PRO A 129 21.06 -2.11 -12.28
C PRO A 129 20.48 -2.77 -11.03
N GLU A 130 21.30 -3.05 -10.01
CA GLU A 130 20.84 -3.60 -8.73
C GLU A 130 19.94 -2.62 -7.96
N LYS A 131 20.25 -1.32 -8.00
CA LYS A 131 19.40 -0.29 -7.37
C LYS A 131 18.08 -0.15 -8.10
N LEU A 132 18.10 -0.16 -9.43
CA LEU A 132 16.88 -0.13 -10.24
C LEU A 132 16.00 -1.35 -9.96
N ALA A 133 16.60 -2.55 -9.92
CA ALA A 133 15.88 -3.77 -9.56
C ALA A 133 15.30 -3.69 -8.12
N MET A 134 16.01 -3.08 -7.17
CA MET A 134 15.50 -2.87 -5.82
C MET A 134 14.29 -1.91 -5.80
N ILE A 135 14.35 -0.81 -6.55
CA ILE A 135 13.26 0.16 -6.69
C ILE A 135 12.06 -0.50 -7.37
N ASP A 136 12.28 -1.20 -8.48
CA ASP A 136 11.25 -1.95 -9.20
C ASP A 136 10.61 -3.00 -8.28
N ASN A 137 11.40 -3.73 -7.49
CA ASN A 137 10.88 -4.71 -6.53
C ASN A 137 10.09 -4.08 -5.37
N LEU A 138 10.42 -2.86 -4.96
CA LEU A 138 9.67 -2.13 -3.94
C LEU A 138 8.32 -1.63 -4.49
N CYS A 139 8.30 -1.26 -5.78
CA CYS A 139 7.13 -0.75 -6.48
C CYS A 139 6.29 -1.85 -7.14
N ALA A 140 6.85 -3.05 -7.29
CA ALA A 140 6.19 -4.22 -7.86
C ALA A 140 4.83 -4.37 -7.18
N LEU A 141 3.80 -4.32 -8.02
CA LEU A 141 2.44 -3.95 -7.66
C LEU A 141 1.99 -4.70 -6.42
N THR A 142 1.75 -3.93 -5.37
CA THR A 142 1.60 -4.44 -4.03
C THR A 142 0.50 -5.49 -3.92
N TYR A 143 -0.62 -5.26 -4.62
CA TYR A 143 -1.73 -6.20 -4.72
C TYR A 143 -1.38 -7.48 -5.51
N GLU A 144 -0.55 -7.41 -6.56
CA GLU A 144 -0.12 -8.59 -7.32
C GLU A 144 0.77 -9.49 -6.47
N VAL A 145 1.66 -8.88 -5.67
CA VAL A 145 2.48 -9.61 -4.70
C VAL A 145 1.60 -10.26 -3.63
N ILE A 146 0.61 -9.55 -3.09
CA ILE A 146 -0.29 -10.08 -2.06
C ILE A 146 -1.10 -11.28 -2.58
N ASP A 147 -1.52 -11.27 -3.84
CA ASP A 147 -2.30 -12.36 -4.43
C ASP A 147 -1.51 -13.66 -4.56
N VAL A 148 -0.21 -13.59 -4.88
CA VAL A 148 0.65 -14.77 -4.99
C VAL A 148 1.36 -15.15 -3.69
N THR A 149 1.34 -14.29 -2.67
CA THR A 149 1.96 -14.56 -1.37
C THR A 149 1.23 -15.71 -0.67
N PRO A 150 1.95 -16.76 -0.20
CA PRO A 150 1.35 -17.83 0.60
C PRO A 150 0.74 -17.32 1.90
N SER A 151 -0.31 -17.99 2.38
CA SER A 151 -0.86 -17.71 3.70
C SER A 151 0.02 -18.29 4.83
N PRO A 152 0.01 -17.71 6.05
CA PRO A 152 -0.73 -16.51 6.44
C PRO A 152 -0.05 -15.22 5.95
N ARG A 153 -0.85 -14.24 5.50
CA ARG A 153 -0.33 -12.96 5.00
C ARG A 153 -0.38 -11.89 6.10
N PHE A 154 0.67 -11.08 6.16
CA PHE A 154 0.76 -9.94 7.06
C PHE A 154 0.73 -8.65 6.24
N ILE A 155 -0.33 -7.87 6.41
CA ILE A 155 -0.62 -6.70 5.56
C ILE A 155 -0.71 -5.46 6.45
N LYS A 156 -0.01 -4.41 6.05
CA LYS A 156 -0.02 -3.11 6.71
C LYS A 156 -0.61 -2.08 5.76
N THR A 157 -1.47 -1.21 6.26
CA THR A 157 -2.01 -0.08 5.49
C THR A 157 -2.35 1.11 6.38
N HIS A 158 -2.33 2.29 5.76
CA HIS A 158 -2.83 3.55 6.28
C HIS A 158 -4.09 4.03 5.56
N LEU A 159 -4.63 3.22 4.65
CA LEU A 159 -5.92 3.49 4.05
C LEU A 159 -7.03 3.32 5.09
N PRO A 160 -8.01 4.24 5.14
CA PRO A 160 -9.20 4.07 5.96
C PRO A 160 -10.02 2.86 5.47
N PHE A 161 -10.81 2.26 6.36
CA PHE A 161 -11.61 1.07 6.05
C PHE A 161 -12.55 1.24 4.85
N SER A 162 -13.05 2.45 4.59
CA SER A 162 -13.90 2.75 3.42
C SER A 162 -13.19 2.59 2.08
N LEU A 163 -11.85 2.56 2.06
CA LEU A 163 -11.01 2.41 0.87
C LEU A 163 -10.37 1.01 0.76
N LEU A 164 -10.65 0.12 1.72
CA LEU A 164 -10.17 -1.27 1.75
C LEU A 164 -11.21 -2.22 1.15
N PRO A 165 -10.85 -3.49 0.88
CA PRO A 165 -11.81 -4.47 0.39
C PRO A 165 -13.07 -4.53 1.27
N PRO A 166 -14.28 -4.49 0.69
CA PRO A 166 -15.52 -4.43 1.46
C PRO A 166 -15.70 -5.68 2.34
N ASP A 167 -15.26 -6.83 1.84
CA ASP A 167 -15.37 -8.12 2.53
C ASP A 167 -14.31 -8.25 3.65
N LEU A 168 -13.41 -7.27 3.82
CA LEU A 168 -12.35 -7.32 4.83
C LEU A 168 -12.92 -7.51 6.23
N LEU A 169 -14.05 -6.87 6.55
CA LEU A 169 -14.63 -6.97 7.89
C LEU A 169 -15.31 -8.33 8.15
N GLU A 170 -15.86 -8.94 7.10
CA GLU A 170 -16.67 -10.16 7.16
C GLU A 170 -15.85 -11.45 6.93
N SER A 171 -14.64 -11.34 6.38
CA SER A 171 -13.80 -12.47 5.95
C SER A 171 -13.23 -13.34 7.06
N GLY A 172 -13.37 -12.96 8.34
CA GLY A 172 -12.70 -13.64 9.47
C GLY A 172 -11.22 -13.27 9.65
N ALA A 173 -10.64 -12.42 8.79
CA ALA A 173 -9.28 -11.91 8.93
C ALA A 173 -9.06 -11.21 10.28
N LYS A 174 -7.87 -11.40 10.87
CA LYS A 174 -7.46 -10.75 12.14
C LYS A 174 -7.12 -9.29 11.87
N LYS A 175 -7.64 -8.39 12.70
CA LYS A 175 -7.52 -6.94 12.50
C LYS A 175 -7.06 -6.28 13.79
N GLY A 176 -5.98 -5.50 13.73
CA GLY A 176 -5.52 -4.65 14.83
C GLY A 176 -5.74 -3.18 14.47
N ASN A 177 -6.28 -2.41 15.42
CA ASN A 177 -6.26 -0.94 15.40
C ASN A 177 -4.92 -0.41 15.92
#